data_AF-A0AB38B9Y4-F1
#
_entry.id   AF-A0AB38B9Y4-F1
#
_cell.length_a   1.000
_cell.length_b   1.000
_cell.length_c   1.000
_cell.angle_alpha   90.00
_cell.angle_beta   90.00
_cell.angle_gamma   90.00
#
_symmetry.space_group_name_H-M   'P 1'
#
loop_
_entity.id
_entity.type
_entity.pdbx_description
1 polymer ?
#
loop_
_entity_poly.entity_id
_entity_poly.type
_entity_poly.pdbx_seq_one_letter_code
_entity_poly.pdbx_strand_id
1 'polypeptide(L)'
;MGIAALITWVITAIGGFYMLGTWLSRGGAKAGNSRLPVPVVFGHFALAAVGLVVWIVYVIADKDVLAWTAFGLLVPVALLGFTMLARWLPAYRAGSAAPAAEGQRTGSAERYFPVPVVAGHGLFAVVTVVLVLLTALGIGGS
;
A
#
# COMPACT_ATOMS: atom_id res chain seq x y z
N MET A 1 -0.98 -14.88 16.73
CA MET A 1 -1.51 -14.10 15.56
C MET A 1 -0.41 -13.34 14.80
N GLY A 2 0.77 -13.15 15.39
CA GLY A 2 1.84 -12.33 14.79
C GLY A 2 2.32 -12.78 13.42
N ILE A 3 2.40 -14.10 13.22
CA ILE A 3 2.81 -14.71 11.94
C ILE A 3 1.78 -14.48 10.84
N ALA A 4 0.48 -14.54 11.13
CA ALA A 4 -0.56 -14.27 10.14
C ALA A 4 -0.51 -12.79 9.68
N ALA A 5 -0.32 -11.87 10.62
CA ALA A 5 -0.09 -10.46 10.29
C ALA A 5 1.17 -10.28 9.43
N LEU A 6 2.26 -11.00 9.74
CA LEU A 6 3.50 -10.94 8.96
C LEU A 6 3.29 -11.44 7.53
N ILE A 7 2.64 -12.59 7.34
CA ILE A 7 2.36 -13.16 6.00
C ILE A 7 1.51 -12.18 5.18
N THR A 8 0.42 -11.67 5.76
CA THR A 8 -0.46 -10.72 5.06
C THR A 8 0.25 -9.41 4.73
N TRP A 9 1.12 -8.92 5.62
CA TRP A 9 1.92 -7.72 5.36
C TRP A 9 2.93 -7.96 4.23
N VAL A 10 3.61 -9.11 4.20
CA VAL A 10 4.53 -9.46 3.12
C VAL A 10 3.81 -9.55 1.77
N ILE A 11 2.63 -10.19 1.72
CA ILE A 11 1.80 -10.23 0.50
C ILE A 11 1.41 -8.82 0.05
N THR A 12 0.99 -7.98 1.00
CA THR A 12 0.67 -6.55 0.75
C THR A 12 1.87 -5.81 0.18
N ALA A 13 3.05 -6.02 0.76
CA ALA A 13 4.30 -5.39 0.34
C ALA A 13 4.68 -5.80 -1.08
N ILE A 14 4.57 -7.07 -1.45
CA ILE A 14 4.81 -7.56 -2.82
C ILE A 14 3.90 -6.84 -3.81
N GLY A 15 2.60 -6.73 -3.52
CA GLY A 15 1.66 -5.95 -4.33
C GLY A 15 2.05 -4.48 -4.44
N GLY A 16 2.49 -3.87 -3.34
CA GLY A 16 2.99 -2.49 -3.30
C GLY A 16 4.23 -2.27 -4.15
N PHE A 17 5.22 -3.17 -4.06
CA PHE A 17 6.43 -3.15 -4.90
C PHE A 17 6.11 -3.28 -6.37
N TYR A 18 5.20 -4.19 -6.75
CA TYR A 18 4.79 -4.35 -8.14
C TYR A 18 4.16 -3.05 -8.69
N MET A 19 3.27 -2.42 -7.92
CA MET A 19 2.67 -1.14 -8.31
C MET A 19 3.72 -0.02 -8.39
N LEU A 20 4.65 0.06 -7.43
CA LEU A 20 5.74 1.03 -7.45
C LEU A 20 6.63 0.86 -8.69
N GLY A 21 7.03 -0.38 -9.02
CA GLY A 21 7.82 -0.67 -10.21
C GLY A 21 7.07 -0.33 -11.51
N THR A 22 5.77 -0.63 -11.56
CA THR A 22 4.91 -0.25 -12.69
C THR A 22 4.82 1.27 -12.83
N TRP A 23 4.64 1.98 -11.72
CA TRP A 23 4.57 3.44 -11.70
C TRP A 23 5.89 4.07 -12.15
N LEU A 24 7.03 3.59 -11.64
CA LEU A 24 8.36 4.09 -12.01
C LEU A 24 8.70 3.81 -13.48
N SER A 25 8.45 2.59 -13.97
CA SER A 25 8.72 2.22 -15.38
C SER A 25 7.88 3.01 -16.37
N ARG A 26 6.70 3.48 -15.95
CA ARG A 26 5.83 4.37 -16.73
C ARG A 26 6.12 5.85 -16.50
N GLY A 27 7.17 6.19 -15.75
CA GLY A 27 7.63 7.56 -15.53
C GLY A 27 6.82 8.35 -14.50
N GLY A 28 6.16 7.69 -13.55
CA GLY A 28 5.28 8.35 -12.59
C GLY A 28 5.95 9.40 -11.70
N ALA A 29 7.26 9.26 -11.45
CA ALA A 29 8.05 10.26 -10.72
C ALA A 29 8.38 11.52 -11.54
N LYS A 30 8.13 11.51 -12.86
CA LYS A 30 8.34 12.68 -13.72
C LYS A 30 7.18 13.66 -13.55
N ALA A 31 7.51 14.95 -13.43
CA ALA A 31 6.52 16.01 -13.31
C ALA A 31 5.49 15.96 -14.46
N GLY A 32 4.21 16.09 -14.12
CA GLY A 32 3.09 16.08 -15.09
C GLY A 32 2.64 14.69 -15.56
N ASN A 33 3.33 13.60 -15.17
CA ASN A 33 3.05 12.26 -15.67
C ASN A 33 2.30 11.34 -14.68
N SER A 34 2.01 11.83 -13.47
CA SER A 34 1.19 11.13 -12.49
C SER A 34 0.30 12.08 -11.70
N ARG A 35 -0.90 11.63 -11.34
CA ARG A 35 -1.77 12.32 -10.36
C ARG A 35 -1.42 11.97 -8.92
N LEU A 36 -0.56 10.97 -8.70
CA LEU A 36 -0.10 10.57 -7.37
C LEU A 36 1.09 11.45 -6.96
N PRO A 37 1.02 12.17 -5.83
CA PRO A 37 2.14 12.99 -5.38
C PRO A 37 3.34 12.11 -5.05
N VAL A 38 4.48 12.41 -5.66
CA VAL A 38 5.74 11.66 -5.47
C VAL A 38 6.09 11.49 -3.98
N PRO A 39 6.02 12.53 -3.12
CA PRO A 39 6.32 12.38 -1.70
C PRO A 39 5.36 11.43 -0.96
N VAL A 40 4.09 11.36 -1.40
CA VAL A 40 3.08 10.48 -0.78
C VAL A 40 3.36 9.02 -1.12
N VAL A 41 3.72 8.73 -2.38
CA VAL A 41 4.06 7.37 -2.83
C VAL A 41 5.28 6.84 -2.08
N PHE A 42 6.38 7.61 -2.07
CA PHE A 42 7.59 7.22 -1.37
C PHE A 42 7.43 7.20 0.15
N GLY A 43 6.69 8.16 0.71
CA GLY A 43 6.39 8.21 2.14
C GLY A 43 5.58 6.99 2.60
N HIS A 44 4.53 6.63 1.87
CA HIS A 44 3.74 5.42 2.14
C HIS A 44 4.63 4.17 2.10
N PHE A 45 5.42 4.02 1.03
CA PHE A 45 6.29 2.86 0.84
C PHE A 45 7.37 2.76 1.93
N ALA A 46 8.04 3.86 2.26
CA ALA A 46 9.06 3.90 3.30
C ALA A 46 8.47 3.59 4.69
N LEU A 47 7.34 4.21 5.04
CA LEU A 47 6.67 3.93 6.32
C LEU A 47 6.20 2.48 6.40
N ALA A 48 5.69 1.91 5.30
CA ALA A 48 5.28 0.51 5.25
C ALA A 48 6.47 -0.45 5.44
N ALA A 49 7.62 -0.14 4.85
CA ALA A 49 8.84 -0.92 5.01
C ALA A 49 9.39 -0.83 6.45
N VAL A 50 9.44 0.37 7.03
CA VAL A 50 9.86 0.57 8.43
C VAL A 50 8.90 -0.16 9.39
N GLY A 51 7.59 -0.04 9.18
CA GLY A 51 6.59 -0.75 9.97
C GLY A 51 6.77 -2.27 9.89
N LEU A 52 7.05 -2.81 8.70
CA LEU A 52 7.28 -4.24 8.51
C LEU A 52 8.53 -4.70 9.27
N VAL A 53 9.61 -3.92 9.24
CA VAL A 53 10.83 -4.21 10.03
C VAL A 53 10.50 -4.22 11.52
N VAL A 54 9.79 -3.21 12.03
CA VAL A 54 9.36 -3.16 13.44
C VAL A 54 8.51 -4.38 13.80
N TRP A 55 7.61 -4.81 12.91
CA TRP A 55 6.78 -6.00 13.12
C TRP A 55 7.60 -7.29 13.15
N ILE A 56 8.59 -7.45 12.27
CA ILE A 56 9.51 -8.59 12.29
C ILE A 56 10.27 -8.64 13.61
N VAL A 57 10.77 -7.50 14.09
CA VAL A 57 11.44 -7.42 15.40
C VAL A 57 10.47 -7.76 16.54
N TYR A 58 9.20 -7.31 16.46
CA TYR A 58 8.16 -7.73 17.40
C TYR A 58 8.00 -9.25 17.43
N VAL A 59 7.82 -9.90 16.27
CA VAL A 59 7.66 -11.36 16.18
C VAL A 59 8.83 -12.13 16.81
N ILE A 60 10.05 -11.55 16.78
CA ILE A 60 11.25 -12.18 17.36
C ILE A 60 11.39 -11.88 18.86
N ALA A 61 11.12 -10.64 19.28
CA ALA A 61 11.41 -10.15 20.62
C ALA A 61 10.22 -10.17 21.58
N ASP A 62 9.00 -10.35 21.05
CA ASP A 62 7.71 -10.40 21.74
C ASP A 62 7.49 -9.26 22.76
N LYS A 63 7.81 -8.02 22.36
CA LYS A 63 7.60 -6.82 23.19
C LYS A 63 6.38 -6.05 22.75
N ASP A 64 5.41 -5.87 23.65
CA ASP A 64 4.16 -5.12 23.41
C ASP A 64 4.39 -3.71 22.83
N VAL A 65 5.45 -3.02 23.30
CA VAL A 65 5.82 -1.70 22.79
C VAL A 65 6.08 -1.72 21.28
N LEU A 66 6.67 -2.79 20.75
CA LEU A 66 6.93 -2.94 19.31
C LEU A 66 5.64 -3.19 18.53
N ALA A 67 4.70 -3.97 19.08
CA ALA A 67 3.40 -4.19 18.46
C ALA A 67 2.60 -2.87 18.34
N TRP A 68 2.54 -2.09 19.42
CA TRP A 68 1.91 -0.76 19.42
C TRP A 68 2.62 0.23 18.50
N THR A 69 3.96 0.17 18.42
CA THR A 69 4.73 1.01 17.50
C THR A 69 4.43 0.66 16.04
N ALA A 70 4.41 -0.63 15.69
CA ALA A 70 4.06 -1.08 14.35
C ALA A 70 2.62 -0.69 13.98
N PHE A 71 1.67 -0.83 14.91
CA PHE A 71 0.30 -0.37 14.71
C PHE A 71 0.23 1.14 14.48
N GLY A 72 0.92 1.92 15.32
CA GLY A 72 1.02 3.38 15.18
C GLY A 72 1.61 3.82 13.84
N LEU A 73 2.57 3.07 13.29
CA LEU A 73 3.11 3.27 11.93
C LEU A 73 2.13 2.85 10.83
N LEU A 74 1.34 1.80 11.03
CA LEU A 74 0.35 1.35 10.05
C LEU A 74 -0.78 2.36 9.85
N VAL A 75 -1.13 3.16 10.85
CA VAL A 75 -2.16 4.20 10.72
C VAL A 75 -1.84 5.22 9.61
N PRO A 76 -0.70 5.95 9.63
CA PRO A 76 -0.35 6.86 8.55
C PRO A 76 -0.11 6.12 7.22
N VAL A 77 0.43 4.89 7.24
CA VAL A 77 0.55 4.06 6.02
C VAL A 77 -0.81 3.84 5.37
N ALA A 78 -1.82 3.42 6.14
CA ALA A 78 -3.17 3.19 5.66
C ALA A 78 -3.81 4.47 5.15
N LEU A 79 -3.69 5.58 5.90
CA LEU A 79 -4.21 6.89 5.47
C LEU A 79 -3.62 7.30 4.12
N LEU A 80 -2.30 7.25 3.96
CA LEU A 80 -1.64 7.57 2.69
C LEU A 80 -2.09 6.61 1.58
N GLY A 81 -2.22 5.31 1.87
CA GLY A 81 -2.76 4.31 0.94
C GLY A 81 -4.15 4.68 0.42
N PHE A 82 -5.07 5.04 1.32
CA PHE A 82 -6.41 5.49 0.97
C PHE A 82 -6.41 6.80 0.18
N THR A 83 -5.51 7.76 0.50
CA THR A 83 -5.39 8.98 -0.31
C THR A 83 -4.99 8.67 -1.75
N MET A 84 -4.08 7.73 -1.97
CA MET A 84 -3.68 7.31 -3.32
C MET A 84 -4.81 6.59 -4.05
N LEU A 85 -5.54 5.69 -3.37
CA LEU A 85 -6.70 5.01 -3.91
C LEU A 85 -7.80 6.01 -4.34
N ALA A 86 -8.09 7.00 -3.50
CA ALA A 86 -9.08 8.04 -3.78
C ALA A 86 -8.71 8.91 -4.99
N ARG A 87 -7.40 9.13 -5.24
CA ARG A 87 -6.91 9.85 -6.41
C ARG A 87 -6.88 8.99 -7.67
N TRP A 88 -6.67 7.68 -7.52
CA TRP A 88 -6.63 6.72 -8.63
C TRP A 88 -8.01 6.37 -9.17
N LEU A 89 -9.01 6.18 -8.30
CA LEU A 89 -10.34 5.66 -8.67
C LEU A 89 -11.08 6.51 -9.72
N PRO A 90 -11.11 7.86 -9.65
CA PRO A 90 -11.70 8.68 -10.70
C PRO A 90 -10.95 8.58 -12.03
N ALA A 91 -9.61 8.48 -11.99
CA ALA A 91 -8.80 8.35 -13.20
C ALA A 91 -9.03 7.02 -13.92
N TYR A 92 -9.21 5.93 -13.16
CA TYR A 92 -9.62 4.63 -13.69
C TYR A 92 -11.01 4.70 -14.36
N ARG A 93 -12.01 5.26 -13.66
CA ARG A 93 -13.40 5.37 -14.15
C ARG A 93 -13.53 6.26 -15.40
N ALA A 94 -12.75 7.33 -15.50
CA ALA A 94 -12.75 8.19 -16.68
C ALA A 94 -12.14 7.50 -17.91
N GLY A 95 -11.14 6.63 -17.70
CA GLY A 95 -10.50 5.87 -18.77
C GLY A 95 -11.36 4.74 -19.34
N SER A 96 -12.31 4.20 -18.56
CA SER A 96 -13.24 3.15 -19.02
C SER A 96 -14.47 3.68 -19.77
N ALA A 97 -14.75 4.99 -19.71
CA ALA A 97 -15.93 5.61 -20.32
C ALA A 97 -15.71 6.26 -21.70
N ALA A 98 -14.46 6.50 -22.12
CA ALA A 98 -14.15 7.19 -23.37
C ALA A 98 -13.78 6.20 -24.50
N PRO A 99 -14.38 6.30 -25.71
CA PRO A 99 -13.88 5.59 -26.88
C PRO A 99 -12.45 6.08 -27.17
N ALA A 100 -11.56 5.14 -27.50
CA ALA A 100 -10.14 5.41 -27.71
C ALA A 100 -9.92 6.34 -28.92
N ALA A 101 -9.90 7.65 -28.69
CA ALA A 101 -9.39 8.59 -29.68
C ALA A 101 -7.88 8.33 -29.84
N GLU A 102 -7.46 8.01 -31.06
CA GLU A 102 -6.08 7.76 -31.46
C GLU A 102 -5.24 9.04 -31.30
N GLY A 103 -4.78 9.30 -30.09
CA GLY A 103 -3.97 10.49 -29.78
C GLY A 103 -3.67 10.69 -28.31
N GLN A 104 -4.54 10.20 -27.41
CA GLN A 104 -4.38 10.36 -25.96
C GLN A 104 -3.55 9.23 -25.30
N ARG A 105 -2.56 8.68 -26.02
CA ARG A 105 -1.75 7.51 -25.58
C ARG A 105 -0.68 7.86 -24.53
N THR A 106 -0.69 9.05 -23.94
CA THR A 106 0.11 9.39 -22.74
C THR A 106 -0.72 9.11 -21.48
N GLY A 107 -0.85 7.82 -21.17
CA GLY A 107 -1.33 7.28 -19.90
C GLY A 107 -0.64 7.92 -18.70
N SER A 108 -1.33 8.58 -17.75
CA SER A 108 -0.69 8.83 -16.45
C SER A 108 -0.27 7.49 -15.84
N ALA A 109 0.90 7.43 -15.22
CA ALA A 109 1.58 6.17 -14.88
C ALA A 109 0.69 5.19 -14.08
N GLU A 110 -0.16 5.72 -13.20
CA GLU A 110 -1.09 4.95 -12.38
C GLU A 110 -2.26 4.29 -13.14
N ARG A 111 -2.51 4.64 -14.41
CA ARG A 111 -3.50 3.96 -15.26
C ARG A 111 -3.12 2.53 -15.62
N TYR A 112 -1.83 2.19 -15.50
CA TYR A 112 -1.31 0.86 -15.80
C TYR A 112 -1.37 -0.10 -14.60
N PHE A 113 -1.92 0.33 -13.46
CA PHE A 113 -2.12 -0.56 -12.32
C PHE A 113 -3.19 -1.61 -12.62
N PRO A 114 -2.88 -2.91 -12.53
CA PRO A 114 -3.89 -3.94 -12.66
C PRO A 114 -4.88 -3.88 -11.50
N VAL A 115 -6.17 -3.77 -11.80
CA VAL A 115 -7.25 -3.70 -10.79
C VAL A 115 -7.18 -4.84 -9.76
N PRO A 116 -6.92 -6.12 -10.15
CA PRO A 116 -6.80 -7.20 -9.18
C PRO A 116 -5.66 -6.97 -8.17
N VAL A 117 -4.55 -6.37 -8.60
CA VAL A 117 -3.41 -6.07 -7.72
C VAL A 117 -3.74 -4.93 -6.77
N VAL A 118 -4.40 -3.87 -7.24
CA VAL A 118 -4.85 -2.75 -6.38
C VAL A 118 -5.84 -3.25 -5.33
N ALA A 119 -6.85 -4.03 -5.74
CA ALA A 119 -7.86 -4.59 -4.85
C ALA A 119 -7.24 -5.56 -3.84
N GLY A 120 -6.37 -6.47 -4.29
CA GLY A 120 -5.65 -7.41 -3.43
C GLY A 120 -4.78 -6.69 -2.41
N HIS A 121 -3.97 -5.73 -2.85
CA HIS A 121 -3.14 -4.91 -1.96
C HIS A 121 -3.98 -4.19 -0.90
N GLY A 122 -5.08 -3.53 -1.29
CA GLY A 122 -5.97 -2.84 -0.36
C GLY A 122 -6.63 -3.79 0.65
N LEU A 123 -7.11 -4.94 0.19
CA LEU A 123 -7.73 -5.95 1.05
C LEU A 123 -6.73 -6.51 2.07
N PHE A 124 -5.56 -6.96 1.61
CA PHE A 124 -4.53 -7.48 2.52
C PHE A 124 -4.01 -6.41 3.47
N ALA A 125 -3.92 -5.14 3.06
CA ALA A 125 -3.58 -4.04 3.95
C ALA A 125 -4.60 -3.89 5.10
N VAL A 126 -5.90 -3.93 4.80
CA VAL A 126 -6.95 -3.87 5.84
C VAL A 126 -6.85 -5.07 6.79
N VAL A 127 -6.65 -6.27 6.24
CA VAL A 127 -6.45 -7.48 7.05
C VAL A 127 -5.23 -7.34 7.96
N THR A 128 -4.10 -6.85 7.44
CA THR A 128 -2.88 -6.61 8.24
C THR A 128 -3.15 -5.63 9.38
N VAL A 129 -3.85 -4.51 9.13
CA VAL A 129 -4.20 -3.55 10.19
C VAL A 129 -5.02 -4.21 11.29
N VAL A 130 -6.04 -5.01 10.92
CA VAL A 130 -6.87 -5.72 11.89
C VAL A 130 -6.05 -6.74 12.68
N LEU A 131 -5.23 -7.56 12.02
CA LEU A 131 -4.43 -8.58 12.69
C LEU A 131 -3.38 -7.98 13.63
N VAL A 132 -2.72 -6.90 13.21
CA VAL A 132 -1.76 -6.17 14.05
C VAL A 132 -2.46 -5.54 15.26
N LEU A 133 -3.64 -4.93 15.07
CA LEU A 133 -4.42 -4.38 16.18
C LEU A 133 -4.84 -5.47 17.18
N LEU A 134 -5.39 -6.59 16.70
CA LEU A 134 -5.79 -7.71 17.55
C LEU A 134 -4.60 -8.23 18.36
N THR A 135 -3.44 -8.34 17.71
CA THR A 135 -2.22 -8.80 18.35
C THR A 135 -1.72 -7.78 19.41
N ALA A 136 -1.75 -6.48 19.11
CA ALA A 136 -1.40 -5.42 20.07
C ALA A 136 -2.35 -5.36 21.29
N LEU A 137 -3.61 -5.82 21.11
CA LEU A 137 -4.59 -5.97 22.18
C LEU A 137 -4.45 -7.30 22.96
N GLY A 138 -3.47 -8.15 22.63
CA GLY A 138 -3.26 -9.46 23.25
C GLY A 138 -4.26 -10.53 22.81
N ILE A 139 -5.00 -10.30 21.73
CA ILE A 139 -6.04 -11.22 21.23
C ILE A 139 -5.41 -12.23 20.26
N GLY A 140 -5.56 -13.51 20.57
CA GLY A 140 -5.20 -14.61 19.67
C GLY A 140 -3.81 -15.22 19.87
N GLY A 141 -3.16 -14.99 21.02
CA GLY A 141 -1.87 -15.58 21.43
C GLY A 141 -0.70 -15.18 20.53
N SER A 142 0.54 -15.27 21.05
CA SER A 142 1.77 -14.96 20.31
C SER A 142 1.86 -15.78 19.01
#